data_AF-A0AAW2NL79-F1
#
_entry.id   AF-A0AAW2NL79-F1
#
_cell.length_a   1.000
_cell.length_b   1.000
_cell.length_c   1.000
_cell.angle_alpha   90.00
_cell.angle_beta   90.00
_cell.angle_gamma   90.00
#
_symmetry.space_group_name_H-M   'P 1'
#
loop_
_entity.id
_entity.type
_entity.pdbx_description
1 polymer ?
#
loop_
_entity_poly.entity_id
_entity_poly.type
_entity_poly.pdbx_seq_one_letter_code
_entity_poly.pdbx_strand_id
1 'polypeptide(L)'
;MVGAIASGQIAEYIGRKGSLMIAAIPNIIGWLAISFAKDSSFLFMGRLLEGFGVGIISYTVPVYIAEIAPQNMRGSLGAANQLSITIGVMLAYLLGLFLPWRILAVLGILPCTILIPALFFIPESPRWLAKMGLEDFETSLQVLRGFDTDISNEVNEIKRSVGSSSKQTAIRFSELKRKRYWYPLMVGIGLLMLQQLSGINGVFFYSSSIFQSAGVKSGKTATLALGAIQVIVCAISAALVDRAGRRVLLIVSCSLMTASSLVVSMAFYLKDPENTDSILGVFALVGLLFLVLGFSIGLGGVPWIIMSEV
;
A
#
# COMPACT_ATOMS: atom_id res chain seq x y z
N MET A 1 -1.73 -6.64 -11.40
CA MET A 1 -1.47 -5.87 -12.64
C MET A 1 -2.75 -5.54 -13.40
N VAL A 2 -3.52 -6.54 -13.86
CA VAL A 2 -4.79 -6.31 -14.58
C VAL A 2 -5.76 -5.42 -13.78
N GLY A 3 -5.91 -5.68 -12.46
CA GLY A 3 -6.72 -4.83 -11.58
C GLY A 3 -6.26 -3.38 -11.49
N ALA A 4 -4.95 -3.12 -11.51
CA ALA A 4 -4.40 -1.76 -11.44
C ALA A 4 -4.53 -0.99 -12.78
N ILE A 5 -4.57 -1.70 -13.91
CA ILE A 5 -4.85 -1.07 -15.22
C ILE A 5 -6.33 -0.70 -15.31
N ALA A 6 -7.20 -1.61 -14.87
CA ALA A 6 -8.64 -1.40 -14.84
C ALA A 6 -9.06 -0.34 -13.81
N SER A 7 -8.34 -0.22 -12.68
CA SER A 7 -8.72 0.69 -11.59
C SER A 7 -8.78 2.15 -11.99
N GLY A 8 -7.92 2.60 -12.92
CA GLY A 8 -7.96 3.98 -13.42
C GLY A 8 -9.27 4.30 -14.14
N GLN A 9 -9.70 3.42 -15.05
CA GLN A 9 -10.96 3.59 -15.79
C GLN A 9 -12.18 3.43 -14.88
N ILE A 10 -12.17 2.44 -13.99
CA ILE A 10 -13.27 2.18 -13.05
C ILE A 10 -13.42 3.37 -12.08
N ALA A 11 -12.32 3.89 -11.52
CA ALA A 11 -12.34 5.04 -10.61
C ALA A 11 -12.82 6.33 -11.27
N GLU A 12 -12.55 6.51 -12.56
CA GLU A 12 -13.00 7.68 -13.30
C GLU A 12 -14.49 7.63 -13.65
N TYR A 13 -15.01 6.48 -14.09
CA TYR A 13 -16.41 6.33 -14.50
C TYR A 13 -17.40 6.07 -13.35
N ILE A 14 -17.03 5.22 -12.39
CA ILE A 14 -17.95 4.71 -11.34
C ILE A 14 -17.76 5.47 -10.02
N GLY A 15 -16.74 6.32 -9.93
CA GLY A 15 -16.38 6.99 -8.69
C GLY A 15 -15.47 6.12 -7.81
N ARG A 16 -14.98 6.72 -6.72
CA ARG A 16 -13.96 6.10 -5.87
C ARG A 16 -14.58 5.09 -4.92
N LYS A 17 -15.73 5.42 -4.32
CA LYS A 17 -16.51 4.50 -3.46
C LYS A 17 -17.01 3.30 -4.25
N GLY A 18 -17.59 3.55 -5.43
CA GLY A 18 -18.08 2.48 -6.30
C GLY A 18 -16.97 1.56 -6.78
N SER A 19 -15.76 2.09 -7.04
CA SER A 19 -14.57 1.26 -7.33
C SER A 19 -14.17 0.38 -6.15
N LEU A 20 -14.21 0.89 -4.92
CA LEU A 20 -13.92 0.09 -3.72
C LEU A 20 -14.98 -1.01 -3.51
N MET A 21 -16.25 -0.73 -3.77
CA MET A 21 -17.32 -1.74 -3.73
C MET A 21 -17.11 -2.85 -4.77
N ILE A 22 -16.80 -2.46 -6.02
CA ILE A 22 -16.51 -3.41 -7.11
C ILE A 22 -15.27 -4.24 -6.78
N ALA A 23 -14.26 -3.67 -6.12
CA ALA A 23 -13.05 -4.39 -5.71
C ALA A 23 -13.29 -5.35 -4.53
N ALA A 24 -14.23 -5.03 -3.64
CA ALA A 24 -14.57 -5.88 -2.49
C ALA A 24 -15.21 -7.21 -2.91
N ILE A 25 -16.04 -7.22 -3.96
CA ILE A 25 -16.72 -8.42 -4.48
C ILE A 25 -15.75 -9.55 -4.88
N PRO A 26 -14.78 -9.35 -5.80
CA PRO A 26 -13.81 -10.38 -6.17
C PRO A 26 -12.90 -10.75 -5.01
N ASN A 27 -12.66 -9.83 -4.05
CA ASN A 27 -11.87 -10.14 -2.86
C ASN A 27 -12.61 -11.13 -1.93
N ILE A 28 -13.91 -10.91 -1.68
CA ILE A 28 -14.75 -11.84 -0.91
C ILE A 28 -14.83 -13.21 -1.60
N ILE A 29 -15.06 -13.23 -2.93
CA ILE A 29 -15.10 -14.47 -3.70
C ILE A 29 -13.73 -15.18 -3.66
N GLY A 30 -12.64 -14.43 -3.77
CA GLY A 30 -11.28 -14.95 -3.69
C GLY A 30 -11.00 -15.64 -2.35
N TRP A 31 -11.32 -14.99 -1.23
CA TRP A 31 -11.17 -15.57 0.10
C TRP A 31 -12.09 -16.78 0.34
N LEU A 32 -13.33 -16.76 -0.16
CA LEU A 32 -14.22 -17.92 -0.13
C LEU A 32 -13.65 -19.10 -0.93
N ALA A 33 -13.14 -18.84 -2.14
CA ALA A 33 -12.51 -19.85 -2.97
C ALA A 33 -11.27 -20.47 -2.29
N ILE A 34 -10.46 -19.65 -1.60
CA ILE A 34 -9.31 -20.13 -0.82
C ILE A 34 -9.76 -20.99 0.38
N SER A 35 -10.80 -20.56 1.10
CA SER A 35 -11.30 -21.28 2.28
C SER A 35 -11.85 -22.68 1.93
N PHE A 36 -12.62 -22.76 0.84
CA PHE A 36 -13.21 -24.02 0.36
C PHE A 36 -12.29 -24.84 -0.56
N ALA A 37 -11.06 -24.37 -0.81
CA ALA A 37 -10.15 -25.05 -1.72
C ALA A 37 -9.86 -26.48 -1.25
N LYS A 38 -10.21 -27.44 -2.11
CA LYS A 38 -9.81 -28.85 -2.00
C LYS A 38 -8.69 -29.20 -2.97
N ASP A 39 -8.65 -28.50 -4.11
CA ASP A 39 -7.64 -28.65 -5.16
C ASP A 39 -6.78 -27.38 -5.31
N SER A 40 -5.55 -27.55 -5.80
CA SER A 40 -4.62 -26.44 -6.07
C SER A 40 -5.20 -25.41 -7.04
N SER A 41 -6.03 -25.83 -8.00
CA SER A 41 -6.69 -24.93 -8.96
C SER A 41 -7.58 -23.89 -8.29
N PHE A 42 -8.30 -24.26 -7.22
CA PHE A 42 -9.12 -23.32 -6.46
C PHE A 42 -8.28 -22.30 -5.70
N LEU A 43 -7.11 -22.70 -5.20
CA LEU A 43 -6.15 -21.78 -4.57
C LEU A 43 -5.62 -20.75 -5.57
N PHE A 44 -5.24 -21.19 -6.77
CA PHE A 44 -4.74 -20.28 -7.81
C PHE A 44 -5.82 -19.31 -8.27
N MET A 45 -7.05 -19.79 -8.49
CA MET A 45 -8.17 -18.93 -8.87
C MET A 45 -8.48 -17.89 -7.78
N GLY A 46 -8.51 -18.32 -6.51
CA GLY A 46 -8.75 -17.43 -5.38
C GLY A 46 -7.68 -16.33 -5.26
N ARG A 47 -6.40 -16.68 -5.42
CA ARG A 47 -5.29 -15.71 -5.43
C ARG A 47 -5.33 -14.74 -6.61
N LEU A 48 -5.80 -15.19 -7.76
CA LEU A 48 -5.96 -14.33 -8.93
C LEU A 48 -7.04 -13.27 -8.69
N LEU A 49 -8.19 -13.69 -8.14
CA LEU A 49 -9.30 -12.79 -7.80
C LEU A 49 -8.92 -11.80 -6.68
N GLU A 50 -8.24 -12.29 -5.64
CA GLU A 50 -7.70 -11.45 -4.57
C GLU A 50 -6.73 -10.41 -5.14
N GLY A 51 -5.80 -10.83 -6.01
CA GLY A 51 -4.84 -9.93 -6.67
C GLY A 51 -5.49 -8.89 -7.57
N PHE A 52 -6.65 -9.21 -8.17
CA PHE A 52 -7.45 -8.23 -8.92
C PHE A 52 -8.06 -7.17 -7.99
N GLY A 53 -8.69 -7.59 -6.90
CA GLY A 53 -9.29 -6.69 -5.90
C GLY A 53 -8.25 -5.80 -5.22
N VAL A 54 -7.15 -6.39 -4.73
CA VAL A 54 -6.03 -5.64 -4.12
C VAL A 54 -5.44 -4.64 -5.11
N GLY A 55 -5.29 -5.02 -6.39
CA GLY A 55 -4.80 -4.12 -7.43
C GLY A 55 -5.65 -2.86 -7.60
N ILE A 56 -6.97 -2.96 -7.46
CA ILE A 56 -7.86 -1.81 -7.51
C ILE A 56 -7.74 -0.98 -6.23
N ILE A 57 -7.82 -1.63 -5.07
CA ILE A 57 -7.78 -0.98 -3.75
C ILE A 57 -6.46 -0.19 -3.56
N SER A 58 -5.32 -0.76 -3.98
CA SER A 58 -4.01 -0.12 -3.85
C SER A 58 -3.90 1.21 -4.60
N TYR A 59 -4.67 1.42 -5.68
CA TYR A 59 -4.74 2.71 -6.38
C TYR A 59 -5.85 3.60 -5.82
N THR A 60 -7.05 3.05 -5.64
CA THR A 60 -8.23 3.84 -5.27
C THR A 60 -8.12 4.43 -3.87
N VAL A 61 -7.56 3.71 -2.89
CA VAL A 61 -7.47 4.20 -1.50
C VAL A 61 -6.56 5.42 -1.36
N PRO A 62 -5.29 5.43 -1.83
CA PRO A 62 -4.44 6.62 -1.74
C PRO A 62 -5.03 7.83 -2.47
N VAL A 63 -5.64 7.62 -3.65
CA VAL A 63 -6.28 8.69 -4.42
C VAL A 63 -7.50 9.25 -3.67
N TYR A 64 -8.34 8.39 -3.12
CA TYR A 64 -9.49 8.79 -2.34
C TYR A 64 -9.09 9.61 -1.11
N ILE A 65 -8.05 9.16 -0.39
CA ILE A 65 -7.48 9.90 0.73
C ILE A 65 -6.96 11.27 0.26
N ALA A 66 -6.22 11.34 -0.84
CA ALA A 66 -5.66 12.59 -1.36
C ALA A 66 -6.75 13.60 -1.81
N GLU A 67 -7.89 13.11 -2.29
CA GLU A 67 -9.01 13.94 -2.72
C GLU A 67 -9.84 14.50 -1.58
N ILE A 68 -9.91 13.78 -0.46
CA ILE A 68 -10.70 14.15 0.72
C ILE A 68 -9.86 14.93 1.75
N ALA A 69 -8.58 14.60 1.85
CA ALA A 69 -7.68 15.18 2.83
C ALA A 69 -7.43 16.68 2.57
N PRO A 70 -7.50 17.53 3.61
CA PRO A 70 -7.14 18.94 3.51
C PRO A 70 -5.64 19.06 3.23
N GLN A 71 -5.23 20.11 2.50
CA GLN A 71 -3.85 20.25 1.96
C GLN A 71 -2.76 20.07 3.02
N ASN A 72 -3.01 20.52 4.26
CA ASN A 72 -2.11 20.44 5.41
C ASN A 72 -1.98 19.03 6.03
N MET A 73 -2.92 18.11 5.80
CA MET A 73 -2.93 16.76 6.40
C MET A 73 -2.79 15.63 5.37
N ARG A 74 -2.63 15.93 4.08
CA ARG A 74 -2.50 14.92 3.02
C ARG A 74 -1.36 13.95 3.26
N GLY A 75 -0.21 14.43 3.69
CA GLY A 75 0.96 13.60 4.02
C GLY A 75 0.66 12.62 5.14
N SER A 76 0.14 13.12 6.27
CA SER A 76 -0.23 12.32 7.43
C SER A 76 -1.32 11.27 7.12
N LEU A 77 -2.39 11.64 6.41
CA LEU A 77 -3.45 10.70 6.02
C LEU A 77 -2.96 9.67 4.99
N GLY A 78 -2.08 10.07 4.06
CA GLY A 78 -1.41 9.13 3.15
C GLY A 78 -0.51 8.13 3.90
N ALA A 79 0.20 8.59 4.93
CA ALA A 79 1.01 7.73 5.77
C ALA A 79 0.16 6.80 6.66
N ALA A 80 -1.04 7.23 7.08
CA ALA A 80 -2.00 6.38 7.79
C ALA A 80 -2.43 5.15 6.98
N ASN A 81 -2.52 5.27 5.65
CA ASN A 81 -2.78 4.12 4.78
C ASN A 81 -1.63 3.09 4.85
N GLN A 82 -0.38 3.55 4.74
CA GLN A 82 0.79 2.67 4.86
C GLN A 82 0.87 2.02 6.25
N LEU A 83 0.54 2.77 7.30
CA LEU A 83 0.43 2.25 8.66
C LEU A 83 -0.63 1.14 8.76
N SER A 84 -1.80 1.36 8.18
CA SER A 84 -2.88 0.36 8.17
C SER A 84 -2.45 -0.94 7.47
N ILE A 85 -1.68 -0.84 6.38
CA ILE A 85 -1.10 -2.01 5.69
C ILE A 85 -0.15 -2.77 6.62
N THR A 86 0.77 -2.07 7.29
CA THR A 86 1.73 -2.70 8.21
C THR A 86 1.07 -3.33 9.44
N ILE A 87 0.04 -2.69 9.99
CA ILE A 87 -0.79 -3.25 11.07
C ILE A 87 -1.52 -4.51 10.57
N GLY A 88 -2.06 -4.50 9.36
CA GLY A 88 -2.70 -5.66 8.74
C GLY A 88 -1.74 -6.85 8.59
N VAL A 89 -0.51 -6.60 8.13
CA VAL A 89 0.56 -7.62 8.04
C VAL A 89 0.90 -8.16 9.43
N MET A 90 1.06 -7.30 10.44
CA MET A 90 1.32 -7.72 11.82
C MET A 90 0.19 -8.59 12.38
N LEU A 91 -1.07 -8.21 12.17
CA LEU A 91 -2.25 -8.99 12.58
C LEU A 91 -2.29 -10.34 11.87
N ALA A 92 -1.95 -10.39 10.58
CA ALA A 92 -1.86 -11.65 9.83
C ALA A 92 -0.78 -12.59 10.42
N TYR A 93 0.38 -12.06 10.81
CA TYR A 93 1.41 -12.84 11.51
C TYR A 93 0.96 -13.30 12.89
N LEU A 94 0.27 -12.45 13.65
CA LEU A 94 -0.27 -12.80 14.97
C LEU A 94 -1.30 -13.93 14.86
N LEU A 95 -2.27 -13.80 13.96
CA LEU A 95 -3.31 -14.81 13.76
C LEU A 95 -2.72 -16.11 13.18
N GLY A 96 -1.71 -16.02 12.30
CA GLY A 96 -1.00 -17.17 11.75
C GLY A 96 -0.18 -17.98 12.77
N LEU A 97 0.02 -17.47 13.99
CA LEU A 97 0.59 -18.24 15.10
C LEU A 97 -0.40 -19.25 15.67
N PHE A 98 -1.65 -18.84 15.83
CA PHE A 98 -2.65 -19.59 16.59
C PHE A 98 -3.67 -20.32 15.70
N LEU A 99 -3.89 -19.84 14.47
CA LEU A 99 -4.96 -20.31 13.60
C LEU A 99 -4.44 -21.09 12.38
N PRO A 100 -5.16 -22.13 11.94
CA PRO A 100 -4.87 -22.80 10.68
C PRO A 100 -5.17 -21.87 9.49
N TRP A 101 -4.45 -22.08 8.38
CA TRP A 101 -4.53 -21.24 7.17
C TRP A 101 -5.94 -21.10 6.59
N ARG A 102 -6.81 -22.11 6.75
CA ARG A 102 -8.22 -22.05 6.32
C ARG A 102 -9.04 -21.05 7.13
N ILE A 103 -8.85 -21.02 8.45
CA ILE A 103 -9.55 -20.06 9.32
C ILE A 103 -8.99 -18.66 9.10
N LEU A 104 -7.68 -18.54 8.86
CA LEU A 104 -7.06 -17.27 8.46
C LEU A 104 -7.70 -16.71 7.17
N ALA A 105 -7.99 -17.58 6.20
CA ALA A 105 -8.68 -17.20 4.97
C ALA A 105 -10.11 -16.70 5.19
N VAL A 106 -10.86 -17.35 6.10
CA VAL A 106 -12.20 -16.87 6.49
C VAL A 106 -12.12 -15.53 7.21
N LEU A 107 -11.12 -15.33 8.07
CA LEU A 107 -10.90 -14.03 8.73
C LEU A 107 -10.55 -12.91 7.73
N GLY A 108 -9.93 -13.23 6.59
CA GLY A 108 -9.70 -12.28 5.50
C GLY A 108 -10.98 -11.75 4.84
N ILE A 109 -12.09 -12.48 4.95
CA ILE A 109 -13.42 -12.04 4.47
C ILE A 109 -13.95 -10.89 5.32
N LEU A 110 -13.70 -10.91 6.64
CA LEU A 110 -14.24 -9.93 7.59
C LEU A 110 -13.95 -8.47 7.19
N PRO A 111 -12.70 -8.03 6.97
CA PRO A 111 -12.43 -6.64 6.59
C PRO A 111 -13.12 -6.27 5.26
N CYS A 112 -13.21 -7.19 4.31
CA CYS A 112 -13.91 -6.94 3.03
C CYS A 112 -15.43 -6.77 3.24
N THR A 113 -16.03 -7.58 4.12
CA THR A 113 -17.46 -7.49 4.46
C THR A 113 -17.79 -6.28 5.31
N ILE A 114 -16.86 -5.76 6.11
CA ILE A 114 -17.02 -4.52 6.88
C ILE A 114 -16.85 -3.30 5.97
N LEU A 115 -15.98 -3.38 4.96
CA LEU A 115 -15.74 -2.30 4.01
C LEU A 115 -17.01 -1.91 3.25
N ILE A 116 -17.82 -2.88 2.81
CA ILE A 116 -19.05 -2.62 2.05
C ILE A 116 -20.05 -1.72 2.82
N PRO A 117 -20.52 -2.08 4.03
CA PRO A 117 -21.41 -1.24 4.83
C PRO A 117 -20.73 0.06 5.27
N ALA A 118 -19.44 0.03 5.62
CA ALA A 118 -18.71 1.24 5.99
C ALA A 118 -18.69 2.28 4.85
N LEU A 119 -18.54 1.83 3.60
CA LEU A 119 -18.58 2.73 2.44
C LEU A 119 -19.93 3.45 2.31
N PHE A 120 -21.06 2.84 2.70
CA PHE A 120 -22.36 3.53 2.65
C PHE A 120 -22.41 4.77 3.55
N PHE A 121 -21.72 4.75 4.69
CA PHE A 121 -21.65 5.89 5.62
C PHE A 121 -20.71 7.01 5.17
N ILE A 122 -19.78 6.74 4.26
CA ILE A 122 -18.78 7.71 3.81
C ILE A 122 -19.28 8.40 2.52
N PRO A 123 -19.22 9.76 2.44
CA PRO A 123 -19.59 10.50 1.23
C PRO A 123 -18.62 10.22 0.08
N GLU A 124 -19.09 10.38 -1.16
CA GLU A 124 -18.25 10.22 -2.36
C GLU A 124 -17.17 11.32 -2.42
N SER A 125 -16.13 11.11 -3.23
CA SER A 125 -15.08 12.13 -3.46
C SER A 125 -15.70 13.44 -3.99
N PRO A 126 -15.55 14.58 -3.28
CA PRO A 126 -16.09 15.88 -3.72
C PRO A 126 -15.53 16.34 -5.08
N ARG A 127 -14.28 15.96 -5.38
CA ARG A 127 -13.64 16.26 -6.68
C ARG A 127 -14.26 15.47 -7.82
N TRP A 128 -14.64 14.21 -7.58
CA TRP A 128 -15.32 13.40 -8.59
C TRP A 128 -16.75 13.89 -8.83
N LEU A 129 -17.50 14.21 -7.76
CA LEU A 129 -18.84 14.78 -7.86
C LEU A 129 -18.84 16.11 -8.63
N ALA A 130 -17.88 16.99 -8.34
CA ALA A 130 -17.72 18.24 -9.07
C ALA A 130 -17.38 18.02 -10.55
N LYS A 131 -16.56 17.01 -10.88
CA LYS A 131 -16.24 16.63 -12.27
C LYS A 131 -17.45 16.07 -13.04
N MET A 132 -18.33 15.34 -12.37
CA MET A 132 -19.57 14.83 -12.95
C MET A 132 -20.68 15.89 -13.04
N GLY A 133 -20.47 17.08 -12.45
CA GLY A 133 -21.45 18.16 -12.45
C GLY A 133 -22.64 17.92 -11.52
N LEU A 134 -22.48 17.03 -10.52
CA LEU A 134 -23.53 16.72 -9.54
C LEU A 134 -23.52 17.77 -8.42
N GLU A 135 -24.69 18.31 -8.07
CA GLU A 135 -24.85 19.35 -7.04
C GLU A 135 -24.50 18.86 -5.62
N ASP A 136 -24.47 17.54 -5.40
CA ASP A 136 -24.15 16.88 -4.12
C ASP A 136 -22.69 17.07 -3.64
N PHE A 137 -21.83 17.71 -4.46
CA PHE A 137 -20.43 17.91 -4.11
C PHE A 137 -20.24 18.92 -2.96
N GLU A 138 -21.11 19.94 -2.85
CA GLU A 138 -21.05 20.92 -1.75
C GLU A 138 -21.47 20.27 -0.42
N THR A 139 -22.50 19.42 -0.45
CA THR A 139 -22.99 18.65 0.69
C THR A 139 -21.95 17.62 1.17
N SER A 140 -21.30 16.92 0.23
CA SER A 140 -20.24 15.96 0.56
C SER A 140 -19.02 16.64 1.20
N LEU A 141 -18.69 17.85 0.74
CA LEU A 141 -17.59 18.65 1.30
C LEU A 141 -17.94 19.22 2.68
N GLN A 142 -19.20 19.63 2.89
CA GLN A 142 -19.75 20.03 4.20
C GLN A 142 -19.74 18.91 5.23
N VAL A 143 -20.13 17.69 4.86
CA VAL A 143 -20.05 16.52 5.74
C VAL A 143 -18.60 16.21 6.12
N LEU A 144 -17.64 16.45 5.22
CA LEU A 144 -16.22 16.16 5.41
C LEU A 144 -15.44 17.22 6.20
N ARG A 145 -15.80 18.50 6.05
CA ARG A 145 -15.14 19.63 6.74
C ARG A 145 -15.88 20.05 8.02
N GLY A 146 -17.13 19.61 8.20
CA GLY A 146 -18.03 20.05 9.25
C GLY A 146 -18.94 21.18 8.78
N PHE A 147 -20.21 21.13 9.19
CA PHE A 147 -21.28 22.03 8.73
C PHE A 147 -21.03 23.52 9.04
N ASP A 148 -20.19 23.84 10.02
CA ASP A 148 -19.89 25.22 10.45
C ASP A 148 -18.65 25.84 9.76
N THR A 149 -17.95 25.10 8.91
CA THR A 149 -16.72 25.60 8.26
C THR A 149 -17.04 26.27 6.92
N ASP A 150 -16.49 27.46 6.67
CA ASP A 150 -16.66 28.14 5.38
C ASP A 150 -15.90 27.41 4.26
N ILE A 151 -16.67 26.70 3.44
CA ILE A 151 -16.21 25.81 2.37
C ILE A 151 -16.15 26.54 1.01
N SER A 152 -16.61 27.80 0.96
CA SER A 152 -16.75 28.60 -0.26
C SER A 152 -15.45 28.73 -1.05
N ASN A 153 -14.30 28.84 -0.36
CA ASN A 153 -12.99 28.94 -1.00
C ASN A 153 -12.56 27.61 -1.64
N GLU A 154 -12.75 26.49 -0.95
CA GLU A 154 -12.39 25.15 -1.45
C GLU A 154 -13.31 24.72 -2.60
N VAL A 155 -14.61 25.06 -2.53
CA VAL A 155 -15.58 24.89 -3.63
C VAL A 155 -15.16 25.66 -4.86
N ASN A 156 -14.77 26.93 -4.71
CA ASN A 156 -14.34 27.75 -5.84
C ASN A 156 -13.02 27.25 -6.45
N GLU A 157 -12.09 26.74 -5.64
CA GLU A 157 -10.84 26.14 -6.11
C GLU A 157 -11.10 24.82 -6.87
N ILE A 158 -12.02 23.98 -6.36
CA ILE A 158 -12.45 22.75 -7.04
C ILE A 158 -13.18 23.10 -8.35
N LYS A 159 -14.15 24.03 -8.35
CA LYS A 159 -14.84 24.48 -9.58
C LYS A 159 -13.86 25.04 -10.62
N ARG A 160 -12.85 25.82 -10.20
CA ARG A 160 -11.80 26.34 -11.10
C ARG A 160 -10.93 25.23 -11.67
N SER A 161 -10.51 24.26 -10.84
CA SER A 161 -9.67 23.13 -11.29
C SER A 161 -10.44 22.15 -12.19
N VAL A 162 -11.72 21.92 -11.93
CA VAL A 162 -12.61 21.12 -12.79
C VAL A 162 -12.93 21.86 -14.09
N GLY A 163 -13.21 23.17 -14.04
CA GLY A 163 -13.44 24.00 -15.22
C GLY A 163 -12.22 24.12 -16.14
N SER A 164 -11.00 24.05 -15.59
CA SER A 164 -9.77 23.96 -16.39
C SER A 164 -9.50 22.54 -16.90
N SER A 165 -9.85 21.50 -16.13
CA SER A 165 -9.68 20.10 -16.51
C SER A 165 -10.70 19.61 -17.56
N SER A 166 -11.93 20.12 -17.55
CA SER A 166 -12.95 19.82 -18.57
C SER A 166 -12.54 20.32 -19.96
N LYS A 167 -11.70 21.38 -20.02
CA LYS A 167 -11.07 21.87 -21.25
C LYS A 167 -9.82 21.08 -21.65
N GLN A 168 -9.22 20.31 -20.74
CA GLN A 168 -8.13 19.38 -21.06
C GLN A 168 -8.71 17.99 -21.29
N THR A 169 -9.02 17.69 -22.55
CA THR A 169 -9.27 16.31 -23.02
C THR A 169 -8.30 15.36 -22.31
N ALA A 170 -8.83 14.32 -21.68
CA ALA A 170 -8.06 13.27 -21.00
C ALA A 170 -6.78 12.97 -21.79
N ILE A 171 -5.63 13.19 -21.15
CA ILE A 171 -4.31 13.10 -21.80
C ILE A 171 -4.21 11.73 -22.47
N ARG A 172 -4.27 11.68 -23.80
CA ARG A 172 -4.10 10.43 -24.56
C ARG A 172 -2.74 9.84 -24.22
N PHE A 173 -2.61 8.52 -24.21
CA PHE A 173 -1.32 7.82 -24.04
C PHE A 173 -0.21 8.34 -24.99
N SER A 174 -0.58 8.95 -26.13
CA SER A 174 0.35 9.61 -27.06
C SER A 174 0.93 10.93 -26.54
N GLU A 175 0.22 11.66 -25.68
CA GLU A 175 0.66 12.93 -25.10
C GLU A 175 1.56 12.75 -23.87
N LEU A 176 1.57 11.55 -23.26
CA LEU A 176 2.52 11.18 -22.20
C LEU A 176 3.98 11.26 -22.66
N LYS A 177 4.25 11.17 -23.97
CA LYS A 177 5.60 11.33 -24.55
C LYS A 177 6.11 12.78 -24.53
N ARG A 178 5.29 13.78 -24.15
CA ARG A 178 5.77 15.15 -23.99
C ARG A 178 6.72 15.23 -22.79
N LYS A 179 7.87 15.89 -22.98
CA LYS A 179 8.96 16.04 -21.99
C LYS A 179 8.49 16.57 -20.62
N ARG A 180 7.40 17.34 -20.60
CA ARG A 180 6.76 17.89 -19.39
C ARG A 180 6.11 16.82 -18.50
N TYR A 181 5.53 15.76 -19.08
CA TYR A 181 4.84 14.70 -18.34
C TYR A 181 5.68 13.43 -18.20
N TRP A 182 6.60 13.18 -19.15
CA TRP A 182 7.44 11.99 -19.14
C TRP A 182 8.39 11.94 -17.93
N TYR A 183 8.97 13.07 -17.51
CA TYR A 183 9.94 13.08 -16.41
C TYR A 183 9.32 12.72 -15.04
N PRO A 184 8.21 13.35 -14.60
CA PRO A 184 7.54 12.94 -13.36
C PRO A 184 7.03 11.49 -13.41
N LEU A 185 6.47 11.07 -14.56
CA LEU A 185 5.97 9.70 -14.75
C LEU A 185 7.10 8.66 -14.66
N MET A 186 8.25 8.93 -15.29
CA MET A 186 9.42 8.06 -15.22
C MET A 186 9.97 7.95 -13.80
N VAL A 187 9.98 9.04 -13.04
CA VAL A 187 10.39 9.02 -11.63
C VAL A 187 9.41 8.20 -10.78
N GLY A 188 8.10 8.38 -10.96
CA GLY A 188 7.07 7.61 -10.24
C GLY A 188 7.12 6.11 -10.53
N ILE A 189 7.12 5.73 -11.82
CA ILE A 189 7.22 4.33 -12.26
C ILE A 189 8.56 3.73 -11.83
N GLY A 190 9.66 4.47 -12.00
CA GLY A 190 10.99 4.03 -11.60
C GLY A 190 11.09 3.76 -10.11
N LEU A 191 10.54 4.64 -9.26
CA LEU A 191 10.51 4.45 -7.81
C LEU A 191 9.70 3.21 -7.41
N LEU A 192 8.54 2.96 -8.02
CA LEU A 192 7.74 1.77 -7.74
C LEU A 192 8.42 0.49 -8.23
N MET A 193 9.11 0.52 -9.38
CA MET A 193 9.91 -0.61 -9.85
C MET A 193 11.07 -0.90 -8.89
N LEU A 194 11.81 0.12 -8.48
CA LEU A 194 12.90 -0.02 -7.50
C LEU A 194 12.40 -0.53 -6.15
N GLN A 195 11.20 -0.11 -5.73
CA GLN A 195 10.56 -0.61 -4.52
C GLN A 195 10.35 -2.13 -4.60
N GLN A 196 9.86 -2.67 -5.72
CA GLN A 196 9.65 -4.11 -5.90
C GLN A 196 10.96 -4.88 -6.08
N LEU A 197 11.91 -4.32 -6.84
CA LEU A 197 13.23 -4.91 -7.07
C LEU A 197 14.10 -4.97 -5.82
N SER A 198 13.76 -4.22 -4.77
CA SER A 198 14.41 -4.33 -3.46
C SER A 198 14.24 -5.71 -2.80
N GLY A 199 13.34 -6.56 -3.31
CA GLY A 199 13.14 -7.92 -2.82
C GLY A 199 12.36 -8.02 -1.51
N ILE A 200 11.82 -6.90 -1.01
CA ILE A 200 11.10 -6.85 0.28
C ILE A 200 9.92 -7.83 0.35
N ASN A 201 9.21 -8.06 -0.75
CA ASN A 201 8.09 -9.00 -0.79
C ASN A 201 8.57 -10.44 -0.63
N GLY A 202 9.76 -10.78 -1.14
CA GLY A 202 10.39 -12.07 -0.87
C GLY A 202 10.69 -12.24 0.61
N VAL A 203 11.18 -11.18 1.25
CA VAL A 203 11.41 -11.17 2.71
C VAL A 203 10.10 -11.36 3.48
N PHE A 204 9.02 -10.66 3.14
CA PHE A 204 7.74 -10.86 3.83
C PHE A 204 7.17 -12.26 3.64
N PHE A 205 7.14 -12.78 2.41
CA PHE A 205 6.57 -14.11 2.13
C PHE A 205 7.38 -15.26 2.72
N TYR A 206 8.70 -15.15 2.74
CA TYR A 206 9.58 -16.22 3.22
C TYR A 206 10.21 -15.95 4.59
N SER A 207 9.83 -14.85 5.27
CA SER A 207 10.35 -14.45 6.59
C SER A 207 10.40 -15.61 7.59
N SER A 208 9.28 -16.33 7.75
CA SER A 208 9.20 -17.48 8.67
C SER A 208 10.18 -18.60 8.31
N SER A 209 10.31 -18.92 7.02
CA SER A 209 11.24 -19.95 6.53
C SER A 209 12.70 -19.52 6.68
N ILE A 210 12.99 -18.23 6.46
CA ILE A 210 14.34 -17.66 6.63
C ILE A 210 14.75 -17.72 8.10
N PHE A 211 13.86 -17.32 9.02
CA PHE A 211 14.13 -17.39 10.45
C PHE A 211 14.34 -18.83 10.95
N GLN A 212 13.57 -19.77 10.43
CA GLN A 212 13.71 -21.18 10.78
C GLN A 212 15.02 -21.78 10.25
N SER A 213 15.40 -21.42 9.01
CA SER A 213 16.66 -21.84 8.39
C SER A 213 17.90 -21.21 9.04
N ALA A 214 17.73 -20.11 9.76
CA ALA A 214 18.78 -19.44 10.53
C ALA A 214 18.99 -19.99 11.95
N GLY A 215 18.24 -21.03 12.36
CA GLY A 215 18.38 -21.67 13.67
C GLY A 215 17.54 -21.04 14.79
N VAL A 216 16.62 -20.13 14.48
CA VAL A 216 15.69 -19.58 15.49
C VAL A 216 14.64 -20.63 15.83
N LYS A 217 14.65 -21.10 17.09
CA LYS A 217 13.76 -22.15 17.62
C LYS A 217 12.26 -21.84 17.44
N SER A 218 11.89 -20.57 17.26
CA SER A 218 10.52 -20.14 16.97
C SER A 218 10.48 -19.09 15.86
N GLY A 219 10.60 -19.53 14.60
CA GLY A 219 10.55 -18.64 13.43
C GLY A 219 9.25 -17.83 13.32
N LYS A 220 8.14 -18.35 13.84
CA LYS A 220 6.85 -17.63 13.83
C LYS A 220 6.81 -16.45 14.80
N THR A 221 7.36 -16.59 16.01
CA THR A 221 7.43 -15.46 16.98
C THR A 221 8.41 -14.39 16.52
N ALA A 222 9.49 -14.77 15.83
CA ALA A 222 10.40 -13.82 15.19
C ALA A 222 9.70 -13.02 14.07
N THR A 223 8.83 -13.66 13.30
CA THR A 223 8.04 -13.00 12.26
C THR A 223 7.04 -11.99 12.86
N LEU A 224 6.42 -12.33 13.99
CA LEU A 224 5.57 -11.40 14.74
C LEU A 224 6.38 -10.20 15.26
N ALA A 225 7.55 -10.43 15.85
CA ALA A 225 8.42 -9.36 16.35
C ALA A 225 8.86 -8.42 15.22
N LEU A 226 9.17 -8.96 14.04
CA LEU A 226 9.47 -8.18 12.84
C LEU A 226 8.28 -7.31 12.42
N GLY A 227 7.05 -7.86 12.43
CA GLY A 227 5.83 -7.10 12.16
C GLY A 227 5.60 -5.96 13.17
N ALA A 228 5.83 -6.21 14.46
CA ALA A 228 5.68 -5.18 15.49
C ALA A 228 6.70 -4.04 15.33
N ILE A 229 7.97 -4.38 15.09
CA ILE A 229 9.03 -3.41 14.81
C ILE A 229 8.70 -2.60 13.56
N GLN A 230 8.19 -3.26 12.52
CA GLN A 230 7.78 -2.62 11.28
C GLN A 230 6.68 -1.57 11.51
N VAL A 231 5.66 -1.86 12.32
CA VAL A 231 4.60 -0.90 12.66
C VAL A 231 5.17 0.32 13.37
N ILE A 232 6.04 0.13 14.36
CA ILE A 232 6.69 1.22 15.10
C ILE A 232 7.49 2.11 14.15
N VAL A 233 8.29 1.50 13.28
CA VAL A 233 9.17 2.23 12.35
C VAL A 233 8.37 2.93 11.27
N CYS A 234 7.29 2.32 10.79
CA CYS A 234 6.34 2.96 9.88
C CYS A 234 5.68 4.18 10.54
N ALA A 235 5.40 4.14 11.85
CA ALA A 235 4.78 5.26 12.57
C ALA A 235 5.76 6.42 12.76
N ILE A 236 7.02 6.09 13.06
CA ILE A 236 8.11 7.07 13.09
C ILE A 236 8.30 7.68 11.70
N SER A 237 8.34 6.86 10.65
CA SER A 237 8.46 7.30 9.25
C SER A 237 7.34 8.27 8.87
N ALA A 238 6.09 7.94 9.22
CA ALA A 238 4.93 8.80 8.98
C ALA A 238 5.12 10.19 9.58
N ALA A 239 5.58 10.27 10.84
CA ALA A 239 5.86 11.54 11.51
C ALA A 239 7.10 12.27 10.93
N LEU A 240 8.08 11.52 10.42
CA LEU A 240 9.32 12.08 9.87
C LEU A 240 9.14 12.59 8.44
N VAL A 241 8.23 12.03 7.64
CA VAL A 241 7.94 12.46 6.26
C VAL A 241 7.61 13.95 6.21
N ASP A 242 6.78 14.42 7.14
CA ASP A 242 6.33 15.82 7.18
C ASP A 242 7.44 16.78 7.65
N ARG A 243 8.46 16.29 8.39
CA ARG A 243 9.54 17.12 8.96
C ARG A 243 10.85 17.10 8.15
N ALA A 244 11.30 15.92 7.75
CA ALA A 244 12.62 15.71 7.12
C ALA A 244 12.58 15.83 5.58
N GLY A 245 11.39 15.79 5.00
CA GLY A 245 11.20 15.83 3.55
C GLY A 245 11.44 14.47 2.88
N ARG A 246 10.71 14.25 1.78
CA ARG A 246 10.58 12.95 1.09
C ARG A 246 11.89 12.46 0.46
N ARG A 247 12.65 13.37 -0.14
CA ARG A 247 13.90 13.04 -0.85
C ARG A 247 14.97 12.53 0.11
N VAL A 248 15.11 13.16 1.28
CA VAL A 248 16.10 12.75 2.29
C VAL A 248 15.75 11.37 2.83
N LEU A 249 14.47 11.14 3.14
CA LEU A 249 13.99 9.86 3.64
C LEU A 249 14.23 8.71 2.66
N LEU A 250 14.02 8.95 1.36
CA LEU A 250 14.34 7.97 0.30
C LEU A 250 15.83 7.66 0.24
N ILE A 251 16.70 8.68 0.23
CA ILE A 251 18.16 8.48 0.16
C ILE A 251 18.65 7.67 1.37
N VAL A 252 18.21 8.04 2.58
CA VAL A 252 18.57 7.32 3.82
C VAL A 252 18.09 5.86 3.75
N SER A 253 16.85 5.63 3.29
CA SER A 253 16.32 4.26 3.15
C SER A 253 17.10 3.42 2.15
N CYS A 254 17.44 3.96 0.98
CA CYS A 254 18.23 3.26 -0.03
C CYS A 254 19.63 2.93 0.47
N SER A 255 20.29 3.87 1.16
CA SER A 255 21.62 3.63 1.75
C SER A 255 21.58 2.53 2.80
N LEU A 256 20.58 2.55 3.69
CA LEU A 256 20.43 1.53 4.73
C LEU A 256 20.11 0.15 4.13
N MET A 257 19.24 0.10 3.12
CA MET A 257 18.90 -1.16 2.43
C MET A 257 20.07 -1.72 1.62
N THR A 258 20.91 -0.86 1.04
CA THR A 258 22.12 -1.29 0.32
C THR A 258 23.12 -1.89 1.29
N ALA A 259 23.40 -1.20 2.40
CA ALA A 259 24.29 -1.69 3.45
C ALA A 259 23.79 -3.01 4.03
N SER A 260 22.49 -3.13 4.32
CA SER A 260 21.94 -4.35 4.89
C SER A 260 21.96 -5.51 3.90
N SER A 261 21.68 -5.26 2.62
CA SER A 261 21.75 -6.29 1.57
C SER A 261 23.18 -6.80 1.36
N LEU A 262 24.19 -5.93 1.46
CA LEU A 262 25.59 -6.33 1.42
C LEU A 262 25.97 -7.22 2.61
N VAL A 263 25.49 -6.89 3.82
CA VAL A 263 25.71 -7.72 5.02
C VAL A 263 25.05 -9.09 4.86
N VAL A 264 23.81 -9.14 4.37
CA VAL A 264 23.12 -10.41 4.10
C VAL A 264 23.87 -11.23 3.05
N SER A 265 24.26 -10.60 1.94
CA SER A 265 25.01 -11.27 0.87
C SER A 265 26.34 -11.84 1.36
N MET A 266 27.08 -11.09 2.17
CA MET A 266 28.35 -11.53 2.72
C MET A 266 28.18 -12.66 3.73
N ALA A 267 27.13 -12.60 4.57
CA ALA A 267 26.80 -13.66 5.52
C ALA A 267 26.43 -14.98 4.82
N PHE A 268 25.75 -14.92 3.67
CA PHE A 268 25.45 -16.11 2.87
C PHE A 268 26.65 -16.61 2.05
N TYR A 269 27.52 -15.72 1.58
CA TYR A 269 28.73 -16.11 0.84
C TYR A 269 29.76 -16.84 1.72
N LEU A 270 29.91 -16.39 2.97
CA LEU A 270 30.84 -16.98 3.95
C LEU A 270 30.26 -18.22 4.65
N LYS A 271 29.02 -18.61 4.35
CA LYS A 271 28.40 -19.78 4.95
C LYS A 271 28.92 -21.05 4.28
N ASP A 272 29.90 -21.70 4.91
CA ASP A 272 30.36 -23.02 4.48
C ASP A 272 29.22 -24.07 4.59
N PRO A 273 29.09 -24.99 3.61
CA PRO A 273 28.04 -26.00 3.61
C PRO A 273 28.16 -27.04 4.74
N GLU A 274 29.32 -27.18 5.39
CA GLU A 274 29.58 -28.19 6.43
C GLU A 274 29.55 -27.65 7.87
N ASN A 275 29.70 -26.34 8.11
CA ASN A 275 29.67 -25.77 9.46
C ASN A 275 28.42 -24.91 9.70
N THR A 276 27.59 -25.37 10.63
CA THR A 276 26.40 -24.65 11.11
C THR A 276 26.82 -23.60 12.13
N ASP A 277 27.63 -22.63 11.71
CA ASP A 277 28.01 -21.53 12.58
C ASP A 277 26.79 -20.63 12.80
N SER A 278 26.18 -20.78 13.98
CA SER A 278 25.01 -20.02 14.43
C SER A 278 25.23 -18.51 14.34
N ILE A 279 26.49 -18.06 14.39
CA ILE A 279 26.90 -16.66 14.31
C ILE A 279 26.61 -16.06 12.93
N LEU A 280 26.95 -16.74 11.83
CA LEU A 280 26.69 -16.26 10.47
C LEU A 280 25.18 -16.19 10.16
N GLY A 281 24.40 -17.13 10.70
CA GLY A 281 22.94 -17.09 10.65
C GLY A 281 22.34 -15.88 11.37
N VAL A 282 22.89 -15.52 12.53
CA VAL A 282 22.48 -14.31 13.28
C VAL A 282 22.83 -13.03 12.51
N PHE A 283 23.99 -12.96 11.84
CA PHE A 283 24.35 -11.80 11.01
C PHE A 283 23.42 -11.62 9.81
N ALA A 284 23.08 -12.70 9.10
CA ALA A 284 22.10 -12.64 8.00
C ALA A 284 20.72 -12.17 8.50
N LEU A 285 20.32 -12.62 9.69
CA LEU A 285 19.05 -12.27 10.31
C LEU A 285 19.00 -10.79 10.73
N VAL A 286 20.08 -10.29 11.33
CA VAL A 286 20.25 -8.87 11.67
C VAL A 286 20.22 -8.01 10.41
N GLY A 287 20.92 -8.42 9.35
CA GLY A 287 20.88 -7.74 8.05
C GLY A 287 19.46 -7.68 7.46
N LEU A 288 18.71 -8.79 7.53
CA LEU A 288 17.33 -8.85 7.06
C LEU A 288 16.39 -7.92 7.86
N LEU A 289 16.59 -7.83 9.18
CA LEU A 289 15.87 -6.87 10.02
C LEU A 289 16.17 -5.43 9.61
N PHE A 290 17.45 -5.08 9.43
CA PHE A 290 17.83 -3.75 8.94
C PHE A 290 17.30 -3.44 7.54
N LEU A 291 17.15 -4.45 6.67
CA LEU A 291 16.51 -4.30 5.37
C LEU A 291 15.03 -3.94 5.51
N VAL A 292 14.27 -4.63 6.36
CA VAL A 292 12.85 -4.31 6.63
C VAL A 292 12.69 -2.94 7.29
N LEU A 293 13.58 -2.60 8.22
CA LEU A 293 13.65 -1.28 8.85
C LEU A 293 13.89 -0.18 7.82
N GLY A 294 14.91 -0.33 6.98
CA GLY A 294 15.24 0.63 5.93
C GLY A 294 14.09 0.82 4.95
N PHE A 295 13.43 -0.28 4.54
CA PHE A 295 12.25 -0.19 3.69
C PHE A 295 11.11 0.59 4.35
N SER A 296 10.83 0.32 5.61
CA SER A 296 9.72 0.95 6.35
C SER A 296 9.94 2.44 6.61
N ILE A 297 11.20 2.89 6.65
CA ILE A 297 11.55 4.31 6.85
C ILE A 297 11.21 5.16 5.63
N GLY A 298 11.42 4.68 4.41
CA GLY A 298 11.29 5.53 3.21
C GLY A 298 10.56 4.85 2.07
N LEU A 299 11.17 3.80 1.51
CA LEU A 299 10.69 3.10 0.32
C LEU A 299 9.29 2.50 0.46
N GLY A 300 8.79 2.23 1.67
CA GLY A 300 7.43 1.73 1.90
C GLY A 300 6.35 2.74 1.54
N GLY A 301 6.33 3.88 2.22
CA GLY A 301 5.26 4.88 2.08
C GLY A 301 5.54 5.96 1.04
N VAL A 302 6.78 6.47 0.95
CA VAL A 302 7.10 7.69 0.19
C VAL A 302 6.77 7.57 -1.32
N PRO A 303 7.04 6.46 -2.02
CA PRO A 303 6.70 6.33 -3.44
C PRO A 303 5.21 6.53 -3.73
N TRP A 304 4.32 6.05 -2.85
CA TRP A 304 2.87 6.21 -2.99
C TRP A 304 2.44 7.67 -2.83
N ILE A 305 3.06 8.41 -1.91
CA ILE A 305 2.74 9.81 -1.70
C ILE A 305 3.23 10.66 -2.88
N ILE A 306 4.42 10.36 -3.43
CA ILE A 306 4.93 11.04 -4.64
C ILE A 306 4.00 10.76 -5.83
N MET A 307 3.55 9.51 -6.02
CA MET A 307 2.60 9.15 -7.07
C MET A 307 1.26 9.87 -6.96
N SER A 308 0.83 10.25 -5.75
CA SER A 308 -0.41 11.01 -5.55
C SER A 308 -0.26 12.52 -5.82
N GLU A 309 0.98 13.03 -5.89
CA GLU A 309 1.28 14.45 -6.13
C GLU A 309 1.67 14.77 -7.57
N VAL A 310 2.14 13.75 -8.31
CA VAL A 310 2.47 13.82 -9.74
C VAL A 310 1.21 13.74 -10.58
#